data_AF-A0A387G0Q7-F1
#
_entry.id   AF-A0A387G0Q7-F1
#
_cell.length_a   1.000
_cell.length_b   1.000
_cell.length_c   1.000
_cell.angle_alpha   90.00
_cell.angle_beta   90.00
_cell.angle_gamma   90.00
#
_symmetry.space_group_name_H-M   'P 1'
#
loop_
_entity.id
_entity.type
_entity.pdbx_description
1 polymer ?
#
loop_
_entity_poly.entity_id
_entity_poly.type
_entity_poly.pdbx_seq_one_letter_code
_entity_poly.pdbx_strand_id
1 'polypeptide(L)' 'MIKEYLSKHEMALDSTDLNICQRAFDAILIKLNVARDTEEAEQIAAMVIELYRQGVHDENQLVTLVGVK' A
#
# COMPACT_ATOMS: atom_id res chain seq x y z
N MET A 1 -15.16 27.50 -6.12
CA MET A 1 -14.37 27.03 -4.96
C MET A 1 -14.17 25.53 -5.13
N ILE A 2 -13.13 25.14 -5.86
CA ILE A 2 -12.86 23.74 -6.30
C ILE A 2 -11.36 23.45 -6.24
N LYS A 3 -10.63 24.12 -5.35
CA LYS A 3 -9.18 23.93 -5.16
C LYS A 3 -8.85 23.04 -3.96
N GLU A 4 -9.85 22.58 -3.20
CA GLU A 4 -9.62 21.85 -1.95
C GLU A 4 -9.76 20.31 -2.10
N TYR A 5 -10.20 19.82 -3.26
CA TYR A 5 -10.42 18.38 -3.48
C TYR A 5 -9.34 17.69 -4.31
N LEU A 6 -8.53 18.42 -5.09
CA LEU A 6 -7.48 17.80 -5.92
C LEU A 6 -6.12 17.69 -5.22
N SER A 7 -5.85 18.49 -4.19
CA SER A 7 -4.51 18.52 -3.57
C SER A 7 -4.22 17.38 -2.59
N LYS A 8 -5.17 16.49 -2.29
CA LYS A 8 -4.91 15.29 -1.47
C LYS A 8 -4.43 14.07 -2.28
N HIS A 9 -4.59 14.07 -3.59
CA HIS A 9 -4.26 12.91 -4.44
C HIS A 9 -2.85 12.95 -5.06
N GLU A 10 -2.17 14.10 -4.98
CA GLU A 10 -0.81 14.29 -5.53
C GLU A 10 0.20 14.71 -4.45
N MET A 11 -0.12 14.53 -3.17
CA MET A 11 0.88 14.67 -2.12
C MET A 11 1.87 13.54 -2.31
N ALA A 12 3.09 13.87 -2.73
CA ALA A 12 4.23 12.97 -2.70
C ALA A 12 4.17 12.21 -1.38
N LEU A 13 4.09 10.88 -1.44
CA LEU A 13 4.03 10.01 -0.26
C LEU A 13 5.02 10.56 0.76
N ASP A 14 4.53 11.17 1.84
CA ASP A 14 5.42 11.71 2.86
C ASP A 14 6.16 10.51 3.46
N SER A 15 7.29 10.76 4.11
CA SER A 15 8.04 9.71 4.81
C SER A 15 7.13 8.89 5.73
N THR A 16 6.07 9.52 6.26
CA THR A 16 5.01 8.89 7.05
C THR A 16 4.13 7.93 6.26
N ASP A 17 3.70 8.29 5.04
CA ASP A 17 2.88 7.45 4.16
C ASP A 17 3.67 6.23 3.65
N LEU A 18 4.93 6.45 3.29
CA LEU A 18 5.86 5.39 2.90
C LEU A 18 6.11 4.40 4.03
N ASN A 19 6.19 4.88 5.28
CA ASN A 19 6.31 4.03 6.46
C ASN A 19 5.03 3.19 6.69
N ILE A 20 3.84 3.74 6.46
CA ILE A 20 2.58 2.97 6.53
C ILE A 20 2.55 1.90 5.44
N CYS A 21 2.89 2.27 4.19
CA CYS A 21 2.96 1.32 3.08
C CYS A 21 3.98 0.20 3.36
N GLN A 22 5.15 0.52 3.90
CA GLN A 22 6.16 -0.48 4.27
C GLN A 22 5.68 -1.42 5.37
N ARG A 23 4.99 -0.92 6.41
CA ARG A 23 4.46 -1.77 7.48
C ARG A 23 3.37 -2.71 6.98
N ALA A 24 2.46 -2.20 6.13
CA ALA A 24 1.45 -3.02 5.50
C ALA A 24 2.08 -4.07 4.57
N PHE A 25 3.08 -3.67 3.79
CA PHE A 25 3.84 -4.58 2.93
C PHE A 25 4.53 -5.70 3.70
N ASP A 26 5.25 -5.37 4.77
CA ASP A 26 5.95 -6.34 5.61
C ASP A 26 4.96 -7.31 6.28
N ALA A 27 3.83 -6.79 6.79
CA ALA A 27 2.75 -7.62 7.34
C ALA A 27 2.18 -8.60 6.31
N ILE A 28 1.99 -8.16 5.06
CA ILE A 28 1.52 -9.02 3.96
C ILE A 28 2.56 -10.09 3.62
N LEU A 29 3.84 -9.73 3.52
CA LEU A 29 4.93 -10.68 3.26
C LEU A 29 5.00 -11.76 4.35
N ILE A 30 4.93 -11.37 5.62
CA ILE A 30 4.92 -12.32 6.75
C ILE A 30 3.68 -13.23 6.67
N LYS A 31 2.50 -12.66 6.40
CA LYS A 31 1.25 -13.41 6.35
C LYS A 31 1.18 -14.39 5.19
N LEU A 32 1.73 -14.02 4.03
CA LEU A 32 1.81 -14.87 2.85
C LEU A 32 3.07 -15.77 2.84
N ASN A 33 3.97 -15.61 3.82
CA ASN A 33 5.27 -16.26 3.88
C ASN A 33 6.08 -16.08 2.58
N VAL A 34 6.00 -14.89 2.00
CA VAL A 34 6.69 -14.51 0.77
C VAL A 34 8.00 -13.81 1.12
N ALA A 35 9.09 -14.23 0.49
CA ALA A 35 10.37 -13.55 0.66
C ALA A 35 10.37 -12.21 -0.12
N ARG A 36 10.91 -11.14 0.47
CA ARG A 36 10.94 -9.80 -0.17
C ARG A 36 11.67 -9.71 -1.52
N ASP A 37 12.42 -10.75 -1.86
CA ASP A 37 13.30 -10.82 -3.04
C ASP A 37 12.65 -11.60 -4.20
N THR A 38 11.36 -11.90 -4.10
CA THR A 38 10.60 -12.59 -5.15
C THR A 38 9.78 -11.61 -5.98
N GLU A 39 9.48 -11.99 -7.21
CA GLU A 39 8.54 -11.24 -8.06
C GLU A 39 7.19 -11.02 -7.36
N GLU A 40 6.74 -11.99 -6.56
CA GLU A 40 5.54 -11.86 -5.73
C GLU A 40 5.63 -10.68 -4.75
N ALA A 41 6.77 -10.48 -4.10
CA ALA A 41 6.97 -9.34 -3.22
C ALA A 41 6.94 -8.01 -3.99
N GLU A 42 7.53 -7.95 -5.19
CA GLU A 42 7.45 -6.74 -6.02
C GLU A 42 6.01 -6.44 -6.45
N GLN A 43 5.24 -7.48 -6.81
CA GLN A 43 3.81 -7.34 -7.13
C GLN A 43 3.00 -6.86 -5.93
N ILE A 44 3.25 -7.42 -4.74
CA ILE A 44 2.60 -7.01 -3.49
C ILE A 44 2.93 -5.54 -3.18
N ALA A 45 4.18 -5.11 -3.35
CA ALA A 45 4.57 -3.72 -3.11
C ALA A 45 3.84 -2.75 -4.05
N ALA A 46 3.75 -3.10 -5.34
CA ALA A 46 3.02 -2.31 -6.32
C ALA A 46 1.52 -2.22 -5.96
N MET A 47 0.89 -3.35 -5.62
CA MET A 47 -0.53 -3.38 -5.22
C MET A 47 -0.78 -2.57 -3.95
N VAL A 48 0.08 -2.65 -2.94
CA VAL A 48 -0.05 -1.87 -1.69
C VAL A 48 -0.01 -0.39 -1.98
N ILE A 49 0.93 0.07 -2.80
CA ILE A 49 1.03 1.49 -3.18
C ILE A 49 -0.18 1.93 -4.02
N GLU A 50 -0.62 1.11 -4.97
CA GLU A 50 -1.80 1.43 -5.78
C GLU A 50 -3.08 1.55 -4.95
N LEU A 51 -3.29 0.62 -4.01
CA LEU A 51 -4.44 0.64 -3.10
C LEU A 51 -4.37 1.85 -2.15
N TYR A 52 -3.18 2.16 -1.63
CA TYR A 52 -2.99 3.37 -0.81
C TYR A 52 -3.34 4.63 -1.59
N ARG A 53 -2.91 4.73 -2.85
CA ARG A 53 -3.25 5.86 -3.74
C ARG A 53 -4.73 5.93 -4.12
N GLN A 54 -5.45 4.82 -4.07
CA GLN A 54 -6.91 4.76 -4.24
C GLN A 54 -7.68 5.22 -2.98
N GLY A 55 -6.98 5.51 -1.88
CA GLY A 55 -7.59 5.92 -0.61
C GLY A 55 -7.76 4.79 0.39
N VAL A 56 -7.16 3.62 0.15
CA VAL A 56 -7.14 2.50 1.10
C VAL A 56 -5.95 2.64 2.03
N HIS A 57 -6.17 3.31 3.17
CA HIS A 57 -5.13 3.53 4.19
C HIS A 57 -5.20 2.47 5.32
N ASP A 58 -6.10 1.49 5.22
CA ASP A 58 -6.30 0.47 6.23
C ASP A 58 -5.49 -0.79 5.93
N GLU A 59 -4.61 -1.17 6.85
CA GLU A 59 -3.72 -2.33 6.74
C GLU A 59 -4.52 -3.63 6.53
N ASN A 60 -5.62 -3.82 7.25
CA ASN A 60 -6.43 -5.04 7.14
C ASN A 60 -7.15 -5.12 5.81
N GLN A 61 -7.62 -3.98 5.26
CA GLN A 61 -8.16 -3.95 3.89
C GLN A 61 -7.08 -4.23 2.85
N LEU A 62 -5.91 -3.63 2.96
CA LEU A 62 -4.77 -3.88 2.06
C LEU A 62 -4.41 -5.37 2.05
N VAL A 63 -4.26 -5.96 3.23
CA VAL A 63 -3.96 -7.38 3.41
C VAL A 63 -5.07 -8.27 2.87
N THR A 64 -6.35 -7.89 3.09
CA THR A 64 -7.48 -8.66 2.55
C THR A 64 -7.48 -8.59 1.04
N LEU A 65 -7.43 -7.41 0.45
CA LEU A 65 -7.50 -7.20 -1.01
C LEU A 65 -6.32 -7.87 -1.75
N VAL A 66 -5.13 -7.84 -1.17
CA VAL A 66 -3.93 -8.48 -1.76
C VAL A 66 -3.89 -9.99 -1.48
N GLY A 67 -4.39 -10.43 -0.32
CA GLY A 67 -4.35 -11.82 0.11
C GLY A 67 -5.47 -12.72 -0.43
N VAL A 68 -6.48 -12.21 -1.14
CA VAL A 68 -7.54 -13.02 -1.77
C VAL A 68 -7.15 -13.50 -3.18
N LYS A 69 -5.91 -13.96 -3.38
CA LYS A 69 -5.51 -14.59 -4.65
C LYS A 69 -5.71 -16.10 -4.61
#